data_AF-A0A1Z5ISB6-F1
#
_entry.id   AF-A0A1Z5ISB6-F1
#
_cell.length_a   1.000
_cell.length_b   1.000
_cell.length_c   1.000
_cell.angle_alpha   90.00
_cell.angle_beta   90.00
_cell.angle_gamma   90.00
#
_symmetry.space_group_name_H-M   'P 1'
#
loop_
_entity.id
_entity.type
_entity.pdbx_description
1 polymer ?
#
loop_
_entity_poly.entity_id
_entity_poly.type
_entity_poly.pdbx_seq_one_letter_code
_entity_poly.pdbx_strand_id
1 'polypeptide(L)'
;MNKLKGTIVLLGLSAGVLVGLGFNSSNAEAKSSGTTPTAIRGTFYRYAGHHKWDKLQITTHTATLSGRDYGRGFKITSTSKSSSHRLAYQYHAKKQGRKYFTLQAKLKDGAASAFPEDGMALTKRKIGNHTYKVIRGYQGGSGFDFIKGHKATKDYVHVAYNY
;
A
#
# COMPACT_ATOMS: atom_id res chain seq x y z
N MET A 1 48.67 62.95 7.99
CA MET A 1 49.24 61.85 7.18
C MET A 1 48.97 60.52 7.87
N ASN A 2 48.43 59.55 7.13
CA ASN A 2 48.54 58.07 7.28
C ASN A 2 48.00 57.41 8.59
N LYS A 3 46.84 56.75 8.55
CA LYS A 3 46.58 55.29 8.27
C LYS A 3 47.21 54.31 9.26
N LEU A 4 46.36 53.47 9.89
CA LEU A 4 46.50 52.02 10.21
C LEU A 4 45.29 51.60 11.08
N LYS A 5 44.23 50.97 10.55
CA LYS A 5 43.99 49.51 10.40
C LYS A 5 44.28 48.66 11.65
N GLY A 6 43.25 47.97 12.15
CA GLY A 6 43.38 46.88 13.11
C GLY A 6 42.03 46.43 13.71
N THR A 7 41.37 45.47 13.07
CA THR A 7 40.18 44.75 13.55
C THR A 7 40.59 43.65 14.54
N ILE A 8 39.79 43.37 15.58
CA ILE A 8 39.25 42.02 15.93
C ILE A 8 38.58 42.02 17.32
N VAL A 9 37.25 41.82 17.26
CA VAL A 9 36.37 40.93 18.04
C VAL A 9 36.61 40.77 19.55
N LEU A 10 35.63 41.20 20.34
CA LEU A 10 35.31 40.58 21.63
C LEU A 10 33.87 40.07 21.63
N LEU A 11 33.75 38.78 21.94
CA LEU A 11 32.51 38.07 22.22
C LEU A 11 31.76 38.69 23.39
N GLY A 12 30.43 38.77 23.29
CA GLY A 12 29.61 39.01 24.46
C GLY A 12 28.12 39.07 24.15
N LEU A 13 27.34 38.32 24.94
CA LEU A 13 25.88 38.28 25.02
C LEU A 13 25.21 37.49 23.88
N SER A 14 24.26 36.59 24.15
CA SER A 14 23.17 36.78 25.08
C SER A 14 22.55 35.45 25.54
N ALA A 15 21.98 35.54 26.74
CA ALA A 15 21.26 34.52 27.49
C ALA A 15 20.07 33.92 26.74
N GLY A 16 19.65 32.77 27.27
CA GLY A 16 18.74 31.82 26.64
C GLY A 16 17.32 32.31 26.40
N VAL A 17 16.73 31.68 25.39
CA VAL A 17 15.29 31.45 25.33
C VAL A 17 15.09 29.98 24.93
N LEU A 18 14.79 29.15 25.92
CA LEU A 18 14.18 27.83 25.74
C LEU A 18 12.75 28.05 25.24
N VAL A 19 12.55 28.22 23.93
CA VAL A 19 11.21 28.08 23.33
C VAL A 19 11.05 26.62 22.94
N GLY A 20 10.11 25.95 23.63
CA GLY A 20 9.73 24.58 23.36
C GLY A 20 9.37 24.37 21.90
N LEU A 21 10.24 23.69 21.17
CA LEU A 21 9.92 23.08 19.89
C LEU A 21 9.11 21.81 20.19
N GLY A 22 7.81 22.01 20.44
CA GLY A 22 6.83 20.94 20.34
C GLY A 22 6.86 20.40 18.93
N PHE A 23 7.53 19.25 18.74
CA PHE A 23 7.43 18.45 17.53
C PHE A 23 6.02 17.87 17.43
N ASN A 24 5.05 18.71 17.07
CA ASN A 24 3.78 18.25 16.52
C ASN A 24 4.07 17.74 15.11
N SER A 25 4.63 16.52 15.05
CA SER A 25 4.64 15.68 13.86
C SER A 25 3.19 15.40 13.50
N SER A 26 2.59 16.35 12.78
CA SER A 26 1.31 16.18 12.11
C SER A 26 1.55 15.15 11.02
N ASN A 27 1.54 13.87 11.40
CA ASN A 27 1.47 12.75 10.47
C ASN A 27 0.13 12.89 9.76
N ALA A 28 0.11 13.66 8.66
CA ALA A 28 -1.06 13.82 7.83
C ALA A 28 -1.46 12.43 7.33
N GLU A 29 -2.51 11.85 7.92
CA GLU A 29 -3.04 10.58 7.45
C GLU A 29 -3.47 10.75 5.99
N ALA A 30 -2.91 9.93 5.10
CA ALA A 30 -3.23 10.02 3.68
C ALA A 30 -4.73 9.82 3.48
N LYS A 31 -5.38 10.75 2.76
CA LYS A 31 -6.83 10.72 2.53
C LYS A 31 -7.23 9.41 1.82
N SER A 32 -8.09 8.63 2.46
CA SER A 32 -8.71 7.45 1.86
C SER A 32 -9.93 7.83 1.01
N SER A 33 -10.16 7.11 -0.09
CA SER A 33 -11.29 7.29 -1.00
C SER A 33 -12.25 6.09 -0.93
N GLY A 34 -13.56 6.35 -0.93
CA GLY A 34 -14.57 5.31 -1.12
C GLY A 34 -14.64 4.76 -2.54
N THR A 35 -13.76 5.19 -3.45
CA THR A 35 -13.70 4.73 -4.84
C THR A 35 -12.30 4.28 -5.24
N THR A 36 -12.21 3.25 -6.07
CA THR A 36 -10.93 2.76 -6.62
C THR A 36 -10.60 3.42 -7.97
N PRO A 37 -9.32 3.70 -8.27
CA PRO A 37 -8.92 4.18 -9.60
C PRO A 37 -9.15 3.14 -10.71
N THR A 38 -9.53 3.57 -11.91
CA THR A 38 -9.77 2.70 -13.07
C THR A 38 -8.59 1.75 -13.37
N ALA A 39 -7.36 2.21 -13.13
CA ALA A 39 -6.14 1.44 -13.39
C ALA A 39 -6.07 0.10 -12.63
N ILE A 40 -6.64 0.02 -11.42
CA ILE A 40 -6.61 -1.19 -10.58
C ILE A 40 -7.89 -2.02 -10.67
N ARG A 41 -8.91 -1.57 -11.39
CA ARG A 41 -10.18 -2.27 -11.53
C ARG A 41 -10.04 -3.52 -12.42
N GLY A 42 -10.86 -4.52 -12.14
CA GLY A 42 -10.97 -5.76 -12.91
C GLY A 42 -11.02 -7.00 -12.03
N THR A 43 -10.99 -8.15 -12.69
CA THR A 43 -10.94 -9.47 -12.05
C THR A 43 -9.55 -10.05 -12.22
N PHE A 44 -8.97 -10.52 -11.12
CA PHE A 44 -7.64 -11.06 -11.04
C PHE A 44 -7.67 -12.42 -10.35
N TYR A 45 -6.77 -13.32 -10.76
CA TYR A 45 -6.72 -14.68 -10.25
C TYR A 45 -5.35 -15.05 -9.71
N ARG A 46 -5.29 -15.72 -8.57
CA ARG A 46 -4.10 -16.36 -8.03
C ARG A 46 -4.32 -17.87 -8.00
N TYR A 47 -3.31 -18.65 -8.34
CA TYR A 47 -3.40 -20.10 -8.24
C TYR A 47 -3.26 -20.55 -6.79
N ALA A 48 -4.22 -21.34 -6.30
CA ALA A 48 -4.25 -21.82 -4.91
C ALA A 48 -4.04 -23.35 -4.83
N GLY A 49 -3.41 -23.94 -5.84
CA GLY A 49 -3.18 -25.38 -5.89
C GLY A 49 -4.39 -26.21 -6.34
N HIS A 50 -4.12 -27.43 -6.81
CA HIS A 50 -5.11 -28.42 -7.28
C HIS A 50 -6.13 -27.84 -8.27
N HIS A 51 -5.69 -27.07 -9.26
CA HIS A 51 -6.60 -26.44 -10.24
C HIS A 51 -7.70 -25.60 -9.58
N LYS A 52 -7.39 -24.92 -8.47
CA LYS A 52 -8.26 -23.93 -7.84
C LYS A 52 -7.58 -22.56 -7.85
N TRP A 53 -8.41 -21.53 -7.83
CA TRP A 53 -7.95 -20.14 -7.89
C TRP A 53 -8.65 -19.28 -6.86
N ASP A 54 -7.88 -18.39 -6.26
CA ASP A 54 -8.43 -17.24 -5.58
C ASP A 54 -8.71 -16.13 -6.59
N LYS A 55 -9.78 -15.39 -6.36
CA LYS A 55 -10.30 -14.34 -7.20
C LYS A 55 -10.37 -13.05 -6.40
N LEU A 56 -9.58 -12.07 -6.85
CA LEU A 56 -9.67 -10.68 -6.43
C LEU A 56 -10.45 -9.91 -7.49
N GLN A 57 -11.58 -9.33 -7.11
CA GLN A 57 -12.39 -8.49 -7.99
C GLN A 57 -12.45 -7.07 -7.42
N ILE A 58 -12.01 -6.09 -8.20
CA ILE A 58 -11.99 -4.68 -7.81
C ILE A 58 -12.89 -3.91 -8.77
N THR A 59 -13.93 -3.27 -8.24
CA THR A 59 -14.81 -2.35 -8.95
C THR A 59 -14.66 -0.94 -8.40
N THR A 60 -15.39 0.03 -8.96
CA THR A 60 -15.38 1.41 -8.45
C THR A 60 -15.71 1.48 -6.96
N HIS A 61 -16.73 0.73 -6.50
CA HIS A 61 -17.29 0.87 -5.15
C HIS A 61 -17.17 -0.39 -4.30
N THR A 62 -16.59 -1.46 -4.83
CA THR A 62 -16.44 -2.72 -4.11
C THR A 62 -15.09 -3.36 -4.39
N ALA A 63 -14.61 -4.14 -3.42
CA ALA A 63 -13.59 -5.14 -3.67
C ALA A 63 -13.99 -6.47 -3.00
N THR A 64 -13.72 -7.58 -3.68
CA THR A 64 -14.06 -8.92 -3.20
C THR A 64 -12.86 -9.84 -3.35
N LEU A 65 -12.53 -10.57 -2.29
CA LEU A 65 -11.64 -11.73 -2.31
C LEU A 65 -12.47 -12.99 -2.11
N SER A 66 -12.19 -14.05 -2.84
CA SER A 66 -12.95 -15.31 -2.79
C SER A 66 -12.12 -16.43 -3.38
N GLY A 67 -12.42 -17.69 -3.07
CA GLY A 67 -11.69 -18.82 -3.64
C GLY A 67 -11.34 -19.87 -2.62
N ARG A 68 -10.30 -20.65 -2.91
CA ARG A 68 -9.90 -21.77 -2.06
C ARG A 68 -9.40 -21.27 -0.71
N ASP A 69 -8.51 -20.29 -0.70
CA ASP A 69 -7.86 -19.81 0.52
C ASP A 69 -8.76 -18.84 1.29
N TYR A 70 -9.81 -18.31 0.64
CA TYR A 70 -10.73 -17.29 1.18
C TYR A 70 -12.16 -17.80 1.43
N GLY A 71 -12.43 -19.10 1.22
CA GLY A 71 -13.72 -19.74 1.47
C GLY A 71 -14.91 -19.05 0.77
N ARG A 72 -15.96 -18.72 1.54
CA ARG A 72 -17.19 -18.04 1.04
C ARG A 72 -16.94 -16.64 0.46
N GLY A 73 -15.72 -16.12 0.63
CA GLY A 73 -15.30 -14.83 0.13
C GLY A 73 -15.60 -13.68 1.09
N PHE A 74 -14.79 -12.65 0.97
CA PHE A 74 -14.83 -11.43 1.74
C PHE A 74 -15.10 -10.25 0.82
N LYS A 75 -16.06 -9.40 1.18
CA LYS A 75 -16.46 -8.23 0.38
C LYS A 75 -16.36 -6.98 1.23
N ILE A 76 -15.79 -5.94 0.63
CA ILE A 76 -15.82 -4.57 1.15
C ILE A 76 -16.57 -3.65 0.18
N THR A 77 -17.29 -2.67 0.71
CA THR A 77 -18.10 -1.73 -0.06
C THR A 77 -17.91 -0.30 0.43
N SER A 78 -18.03 0.68 -0.48
CA SER A 78 -17.85 2.10 -0.15
C SER A 78 -18.90 2.64 0.82
N THR A 79 -20.07 2.01 0.87
CA THR A 79 -21.22 2.42 1.69
C THR A 79 -21.26 1.74 3.06
N SER A 80 -20.38 0.77 3.33
CA SER A 80 -20.37 0.07 4.62
C SER A 80 -19.99 1.02 5.75
N LYS A 81 -20.75 0.98 6.86
CA LYS A 81 -20.44 1.73 8.08
C LYS A 81 -19.35 1.05 8.92
N SER A 82 -19.22 -0.27 8.82
CA SER A 82 -18.18 -1.02 9.53
C SER A 82 -16.83 -0.87 8.84
N SER A 83 -15.81 -0.41 9.56
CA SER A 83 -14.45 -0.28 9.03
C SER A 83 -13.92 -1.60 8.45
N SER A 84 -14.24 -2.75 9.05
CA SER A 84 -13.82 -4.05 8.53
C SER A 84 -14.47 -4.39 7.19
N HIS A 85 -15.64 -3.85 6.87
CA HIS A 85 -16.30 -4.10 5.57
C HIS A 85 -16.31 -2.87 4.66
N ARG A 86 -15.57 -1.81 4.99
CA ARG A 86 -15.58 -0.56 4.24
C ARG A 86 -14.44 -0.52 3.24
N LEU A 87 -14.80 -0.28 1.98
CA LEU A 87 -13.83 0.09 0.95
C LEU A 87 -13.30 1.49 1.25
N ALA A 88 -12.01 1.57 1.46
CA ALA A 88 -11.26 2.80 1.65
C ALA A 88 -9.93 2.66 0.88
N TYR A 89 -9.95 3.02 -0.39
CA TYR A 89 -8.75 3.05 -1.21
C TYR A 89 -7.79 4.12 -0.67
N GLN A 90 -6.59 3.71 -0.29
CA GLN A 90 -5.54 4.62 0.14
C GLN A 90 -4.29 4.34 -0.67
N TYR A 91 -3.77 5.39 -1.30
CA TYR A 91 -2.47 5.36 -1.95
C TYR A 91 -1.39 5.74 -0.94
N HIS A 92 -0.34 4.94 -0.89
CA HIS A 92 0.85 5.22 -0.08
C HIS A 92 2.00 5.73 -0.95
N ALA A 93 3.06 6.22 -0.32
CA ALA A 93 4.24 6.68 -1.03
C ALA A 93 4.83 5.61 -1.97
N LYS A 94 5.50 6.07 -3.02
CA LYS A 94 6.18 5.19 -3.97
C LYS A 94 7.45 4.64 -3.30
N LYS A 95 7.53 3.32 -3.13
CA LYS A 95 8.73 2.65 -2.61
C LYS A 95 9.32 1.74 -3.67
N GLN A 96 10.63 1.82 -3.89
CA GLN A 96 11.35 1.00 -4.89
C GLN A 96 10.66 0.98 -6.28
N GLY A 97 10.19 2.14 -6.76
CA GLY A 97 9.54 2.21 -8.07
C GLY A 97 8.05 1.83 -8.10
N ARG A 98 7.49 1.27 -7.01
CA ARG A 98 6.13 0.72 -6.97
C ARG A 98 5.17 1.64 -6.22
N LYS A 99 3.95 1.72 -6.74
CA LYS A 99 2.83 2.48 -6.19
C LYS A 99 2.03 1.56 -5.25
N TYR A 100 2.23 1.72 -3.95
CA TYR A 100 1.56 0.91 -2.93
C TYR A 100 0.18 1.47 -2.62
N PHE A 101 -0.77 0.58 -2.37
CA PHE A 101 -2.12 0.95 -1.98
C PHE A 101 -2.76 -0.12 -1.09
N THR A 102 -3.75 0.32 -0.31
CA THR A 102 -4.66 -0.55 0.43
C THR A 102 -6.09 -0.32 -0.06
N LEU A 103 -6.98 -1.28 0.19
CA LEU A 103 -8.39 -1.20 -0.20
C LEU A 103 -9.34 -1.09 0.99
N GLN A 104 -8.90 -1.48 2.19
CA GLN A 104 -9.73 -1.54 3.38
C GLN A 104 -9.40 -0.38 4.31
N ALA A 105 -10.39 0.10 5.06
CA ALA A 105 -10.15 1.11 6.08
C ALA A 105 -9.16 0.58 7.14
N LYS A 106 -8.35 1.48 7.71
CA LYS A 106 -7.40 1.16 8.79
C LYS A 106 -8.12 0.41 9.91
N LEU A 107 -7.63 -0.79 10.20
CA LEU A 107 -8.11 -1.64 11.28
C LEU A 107 -7.22 -1.44 12.51
N LYS A 108 -7.73 -1.81 13.69
CA LYS A 108 -6.93 -1.79 14.93
C LYS A 108 -5.78 -2.80 14.87
N ASP A 109 -6.03 -3.92 14.22
CA ASP A 109 -5.08 -4.98 13.95
C ASP A 109 -5.03 -5.22 12.44
N GLY A 110 -3.84 -5.07 11.85
CA GLY A 110 -3.60 -5.28 10.42
C GLY A 110 -3.86 -6.73 10.00
N ALA A 111 -3.59 -7.69 10.90
CA ALA A 111 -3.81 -9.12 10.67
C ALA A 111 -5.31 -9.48 10.52
N ALA A 112 -6.21 -8.58 10.94
CA ALA A 112 -7.65 -8.73 10.72
C ALA A 112 -8.09 -8.37 9.29
N SER A 113 -7.18 -7.87 8.44
CA SER A 113 -7.49 -7.59 7.05
C SER A 113 -7.59 -8.89 6.25
N ALA A 114 -8.67 -9.06 5.50
CA ALA A 114 -8.75 -10.13 4.52
C ALA A 114 -7.89 -9.84 3.27
N PHE A 115 -7.43 -8.59 3.10
CA PHE A 115 -6.53 -8.19 2.03
C PHE A 115 -5.09 -8.25 2.52
N PRO A 116 -4.10 -8.30 1.62
CA PRO A 116 -2.69 -8.39 2.02
C PRO A 116 -2.31 -7.27 2.99
N GLU A 117 -1.81 -7.68 4.16
CA GLU A 117 -1.59 -6.83 5.35
C GLU A 117 -0.58 -5.72 5.10
N ASP A 118 0.48 -6.04 4.36
CA ASP A 118 1.54 -5.10 3.97
C ASP A 118 1.17 -4.31 2.69
N GLY A 119 -0.09 -4.40 2.27
CA GLY A 119 -0.67 -3.68 1.14
C GLY A 119 -0.44 -4.36 -0.20
N MET A 120 -0.77 -3.61 -1.26
CA MET A 120 -0.78 -4.10 -2.63
C MET A 120 -0.08 -3.13 -3.58
N ALA A 121 0.37 -3.63 -4.73
CA ALA A 121 0.89 -2.81 -5.81
C ALA A 121 0.38 -3.27 -7.18
N LEU A 122 0.05 -2.32 -8.05
CA LEU A 122 -0.23 -2.59 -9.46
C LEU A 122 1.11 -2.73 -10.20
N THR A 123 1.36 -3.89 -10.80
CA THR A 123 2.59 -4.16 -11.54
C THR A 123 2.33 -5.07 -12.75
N LYS A 124 3.39 -5.65 -13.31
CA LYS A 124 3.35 -6.56 -14.45
C LYS A 124 4.08 -7.87 -14.12
N ARG A 125 3.62 -8.97 -14.69
CA ARG A 125 4.27 -10.28 -14.64
C ARG A 125 4.36 -10.86 -16.04
N LYS A 126 5.55 -11.30 -16.44
CA LYS A 126 5.76 -12.10 -17.66
C LYS A 126 5.45 -13.56 -17.34
N ILE A 127 4.58 -14.18 -18.14
CA ILE A 127 4.19 -15.59 -18.06
C ILE A 127 4.28 -16.14 -19.48
N GLY A 128 5.23 -17.04 -19.72
CA GLY A 128 5.60 -17.43 -21.08
C GLY A 128 5.96 -16.19 -21.92
N ASN A 129 5.27 -16.03 -23.06
CA ASN A 129 5.49 -14.93 -23.99
C ASN A 129 4.57 -13.72 -23.77
N HIS A 130 3.69 -13.76 -22.77
CA HIS A 130 2.74 -12.68 -22.50
C HIS A 130 3.07 -11.93 -21.21
N THR A 131 2.83 -10.62 -21.20
CA THR A 131 2.98 -9.78 -20.00
C THR A 131 1.61 -9.37 -19.48
N TYR A 132 1.24 -9.88 -18.31
CA TYR A 132 -0.03 -9.60 -17.68
C TYR A 132 0.09 -8.44 -16.69
N LYS A 133 -0.99 -7.65 -16.56
CA LYS A 133 -1.16 -6.76 -15.41
C LYS A 133 -1.49 -7.61 -14.18
N VAL A 134 -0.89 -7.28 -13.04
CA VAL A 134 -1.13 -8.01 -11.79
C VAL A 134 -1.35 -7.04 -10.63
N ILE A 135 -2.18 -7.45 -9.68
CA ILE A 135 -2.16 -6.89 -8.33
C ILE A 135 -1.24 -7.80 -7.50
N ARG A 136 -0.11 -7.26 -7.08
CA ARG A 136 0.81 -7.94 -6.17
C ARG A 136 0.40 -7.64 -4.74
N GLY A 137 0.06 -8.66 -3.96
CA GLY A 137 -0.14 -8.56 -2.52
C GLY A 137 1.16 -8.83 -1.76
N TYR A 138 1.28 -8.23 -0.59
CA TYR A 138 2.40 -8.43 0.34
C TYR A 138 1.86 -8.80 1.71
N GLN A 139 2.39 -9.88 2.28
CA GLN A 139 1.97 -10.40 3.58
C GLN A 139 3.08 -11.26 4.18
N GLY A 140 3.42 -10.99 5.45
CA GLY A 140 4.30 -11.85 6.24
C GLY A 140 5.67 -12.09 5.60
N GLY A 141 6.26 -11.06 5.00
CA GLY A 141 7.56 -11.19 4.32
C GLY A 141 7.47 -11.74 2.88
N SER A 142 6.29 -12.15 2.41
CA SER A 142 6.07 -12.76 1.08
C SER A 142 5.24 -11.89 0.16
N GLY A 143 5.49 -12.00 -1.15
CA GLY A 143 4.74 -11.33 -2.19
C GLY A 143 4.12 -12.33 -3.16
N PHE A 144 2.86 -12.11 -3.56
CA PHE A 144 2.13 -12.99 -4.47
C PHE A 144 1.31 -12.20 -5.48
N ASP A 145 1.13 -12.75 -6.68
CA ASP A 145 0.46 -12.05 -7.79
C ASP A 145 -0.95 -12.59 -8.05
N PHE A 146 -1.94 -11.70 -8.01
CA PHE A 146 -3.23 -11.91 -8.68
C PHE A 146 -3.15 -11.40 -10.13
N ILE A 147 -3.34 -12.30 -11.09
CA ILE A 147 -3.14 -12.06 -12.52
C ILE A 147 -4.44 -11.63 -13.19
N LYS A 148 -4.45 -10.49 -13.87
CA LYS A 148 -5.66 -9.94 -14.50
C LYS A 148 -6.19 -10.85 -15.59
N GLY A 149 -7.43 -11.31 -15.43
CA GLY A 149 -8.16 -12.08 -16.44
C GLY A 149 -7.57 -13.45 -16.79
N HIS A 150 -6.53 -13.92 -16.11
CA HIS A 150 -5.81 -15.14 -16.48
C HIS A 150 -5.64 -16.07 -15.29
N LYS A 151 -6.10 -17.32 -15.45
CA LYS A 151 -5.95 -18.41 -14.48
C LYS A 151 -4.67 -19.20 -14.77
N ALA A 152 -3.56 -18.79 -14.16
CA ALA A 152 -2.31 -19.51 -14.30
C ALA A 152 -2.36 -20.90 -13.64
N THR A 153 -1.54 -21.83 -14.12
CA THR A 153 -1.47 -23.22 -13.63
C THR A 153 -0.46 -23.42 -12.49
N LYS A 154 0.22 -22.36 -12.07
CA LYS A 154 1.15 -22.35 -10.93
C LYS A 154 1.03 -21.04 -10.17
N ASP A 155 1.43 -21.07 -8.90
CA ASP A 155 1.46 -19.87 -8.06
C ASP A 155 2.71 -19.02 -8.36
N TYR A 156 2.58 -17.72 -8.16
CA TYR A 156 3.64 -16.73 -8.38
C TYR A 156 3.97 -16.01 -7.08
N VAL A 157 4.53 -16.77 -6.14
CA VAL A 157 5.01 -16.28 -4.83
C VAL A 157 6.51 -15.98 -4.90
N HIS A 158 6.97 -15.00 -4.14
CA HIS A 158 8.37 -14.69 -3.94
C HIS A 158 8.60 -14.16 -2.53
N VAL A 159 9.80 -14.41 -1.98
CA VAL A 159 10.28 -13.57 -0.88
C VAL A 159 10.35 -12.15 -1.41
N ALA A 160 9.93 -11.18 -0.62
CA ALA A 160 10.37 -9.83 -0.92
C ALA A 160 10.95 -9.12 0.28
N TYR A 161 12.12 -8.63 -0.01
CA TYR A 161 13.01 -7.99 0.90
C TYR A 161 12.60 -6.52 0.93
N ASN A 162 12.34 -6.00 2.12
CA ASN A 162 12.09 -4.59 2.37
C ASN A 162 10.88 -4.00 1.61
N TYR A 163 9.68 -4.56 1.81
CA TYR A 163 8.43 -3.83 1.54
C TYR A 163 8.31 -2.61 2.42
#